data_AF-A0A4U0WH08-F1
#
_entry.id   AF-A0A4U0WH08-F1
#
_cell.length_a   1.000
_cell.length_b   1.000
_cell.length_c   1.000
_cell.angle_alpha   90.00
_cell.angle_beta   90.00
_cell.angle_gamma   90.00
#
_symmetry.space_group_name_H-M   'P 1'
#
loop_
_entity.id
_entity.type
_entity.pdbx_description
1 polymer ?
#
loop_
_entity_poly.entity_id
_entity_poly.type
_entity_poly.pdbx_seq_one_letter_code
_entity_poly.pdbx_strand_id
1 'polypeptide(L)'
;PSVTNPSDPNINISWSFCELTFNSSQLFANISYVDFVCLPIALTLTSNNGIPTQHVSGMPEDGLARVCNGLRAQTAADGRRWSSLIVQSNGEDLRALAPSNGISMNPSWFATYWTDYVNQVWARYASTALTINTQAAFGAVNGQVGSAGFLDFGAAGTFAKPTALDIFSCNTGPFATGANAERNVIIPRLAAAFNRSTLLLANSFPNGVSPANYYQNPTTNHYARVVHAANLDGKGYAFPYDDVTPDGGVPQEGAVNSGSPALWTIAVGGQNAHAGQAKNEQDLQSAKD
;
A
#
# COMPACT_ATOMS: atom_id res chain seq x y z
N PRO A 1 16.68 -3.67 10.52
CA PRO A 1 16.39 -5.11 10.77
C PRO A 1 15.90 -5.78 9.48
N SER A 2 16.26 -7.05 9.25
CA SER A 2 15.75 -7.83 8.12
C SER A 2 14.79 -8.91 8.63
N VAL A 3 13.50 -8.75 8.34
CA VAL A 3 12.47 -9.74 8.70
C VAL A 3 12.49 -10.99 7.83
N THR A 4 13.29 -11.00 6.76
CA THR A 4 13.44 -12.12 5.82
C THR A 4 14.75 -12.88 6.01
N ASN A 5 15.63 -12.43 6.91
CA ASN A 5 16.85 -13.12 7.29
C ASN A 5 16.63 -13.88 8.62
N PRO A 6 16.57 -15.23 8.61
CA PRO A 6 16.36 -16.02 9.82
C PRO A 6 17.44 -15.82 10.91
N SER A 7 18.62 -15.34 10.53
CA SER A 7 19.73 -15.07 11.45
C SER A 7 19.76 -13.62 11.98
N ASP A 8 18.79 -12.78 11.62
CA ASP A 8 18.69 -11.43 12.16
C ASP A 8 18.42 -11.49 13.68
N PRO A 9 19.16 -10.76 14.53
CA PRO A 9 18.99 -10.81 15.98
C PRO A 9 17.60 -10.34 16.44
N ASN A 10 16.84 -9.67 15.57
CA ASN A 10 15.49 -9.17 15.84
C ASN A 10 14.39 -10.06 15.26
N ILE A 11 14.72 -11.23 14.69
CA ILE A 11 13.74 -12.06 13.96
C ILE A 11 12.57 -12.50 14.84
N ASN A 12 12.78 -12.71 16.14
CA ASN A 12 11.76 -13.13 17.09
C ASN A 12 11.24 -11.99 18.00
N ILE A 13 11.63 -10.74 17.73
CA ILE A 13 11.19 -9.56 18.49
C ILE A 13 9.92 -8.99 17.85
N SER A 14 8.95 -8.59 18.67
CA SER A 14 7.80 -7.80 18.23
C SER A 14 8.20 -6.33 18.14
N TRP A 15 8.15 -5.77 16.93
CA TRP A 15 8.50 -4.38 16.67
C TRP A 15 7.75 -3.87 15.44
N SER A 16 7.62 -2.56 15.32
CA SER A 16 7.02 -1.88 14.18
C SER A 16 7.72 -0.54 13.98
N PHE A 17 7.38 0.18 12.93
CA PHE A 17 7.95 1.48 12.63
C PHE A 17 6.96 2.37 11.88
N CYS A 18 7.17 3.67 12.01
CA CYS A 18 6.62 4.69 11.13
C CYS A 18 7.79 5.47 10.52
N GLU A 19 7.55 6.09 9.38
CA GLU A 19 8.58 6.81 8.64
C GLU A 19 8.35 8.30 8.78
N LEU A 20 9.44 9.08 8.73
CA LEU A 20 9.36 10.54 8.73
C LEU A 20 10.47 11.15 7.87
N THR A 21 10.17 12.32 7.32
CA THR A 21 11.16 13.28 6.81
C THR A 21 10.88 14.62 7.49
N PHE A 22 11.91 15.22 8.07
CA PHE A 22 11.85 16.58 8.61
C PHE A 22 12.95 17.44 7.99
N ASN A 23 12.55 18.51 7.30
CA ASN A 23 13.46 19.41 6.60
C ASN A 23 12.93 20.85 6.62
N SER A 24 13.60 21.76 5.90
CA SER A 24 13.24 23.18 5.85
C SER A 24 11.86 23.47 5.24
N SER A 25 11.26 22.52 4.53
CA SER A 25 9.96 22.67 3.88
C SER A 25 8.82 22.09 4.72
N GLN A 26 9.02 20.95 5.38
CA GLN A 26 7.97 20.27 6.14
C GLN A 26 8.48 19.17 7.08
N LEU A 27 7.62 18.79 8.03
CA LEU A 27 7.51 17.41 8.51
C LEU A 27 6.53 16.66 7.61
N PHE A 28 6.92 15.49 7.12
CA PHE A 28 6.05 14.49 6.51
C PHE A 28 6.27 13.17 7.24
N ALA A 29 5.20 12.50 7.67
CA ALA A 29 5.31 11.22 8.36
C ALA A 29 4.16 10.27 7.98
N ASN A 30 4.43 8.96 7.99
CA ASN A 30 3.45 7.94 7.60
C ASN A 30 3.61 6.67 8.43
N ILE A 31 2.49 5.97 8.64
CA ILE A 31 2.54 4.56 9.05
C ILE A 31 3.03 3.72 7.86
N SER A 32 3.64 2.56 8.11
CA SER A 32 4.11 1.69 7.03
C SER A 32 3.81 0.23 7.32
N TYR A 33 3.27 -0.44 6.31
CA TYR A 33 3.03 -1.88 6.25
C TYR A 33 3.62 -2.49 4.97
N VAL A 34 4.50 -1.75 4.29
CA VAL A 34 5.16 -2.17 3.04
C VAL A 34 5.99 -3.44 3.24
N ASP A 35 6.56 -3.60 4.43
CA ASP A 35 7.35 -4.78 4.78
C ASP A 35 6.54 -5.84 5.52
N PHE A 36 5.78 -5.43 6.55
CA PHE A 36 4.97 -6.31 7.39
C PHE A 36 4.01 -5.53 8.30
N VAL A 37 3.02 -6.23 8.87
CA VAL A 37 2.20 -5.79 10.01
C VAL A 37 2.70 -6.45 11.29
N CYS A 38 2.83 -5.68 12.37
CA CYS A 38 3.14 -6.17 13.71
C CYS A 38 2.42 -5.28 14.76
N LEU A 39 3.16 -4.48 15.54
CA LEU A 39 2.56 -3.57 16.54
C LEU A 39 1.75 -2.45 15.86
N PRO A 40 0.52 -2.17 16.32
CA PRO A 40 -0.26 -1.03 15.85
C PRO A 40 0.44 0.30 16.17
N ILE A 41 0.44 1.22 15.19
CA ILE A 41 0.94 2.59 15.33
C ILE A 41 -0.13 3.56 14.85
N ALA A 42 -0.33 4.64 15.60
CA ALA A 42 -1.16 5.78 15.22
C ALA A 42 -0.32 7.07 15.25
N LEU A 43 -0.67 8.04 14.39
CA LEU A 43 0.03 9.30 14.24
C LEU A 43 -0.91 10.47 14.49
N THR A 44 -0.46 11.47 15.23
CA THR A 44 -1.17 12.75 15.39
C THR A 44 -0.22 13.91 15.16
N LEU A 45 -0.62 14.89 14.35
CA LEU A 45 0.19 16.06 14.04
C LEU A 45 -0.61 17.35 14.26
N THR A 46 -0.13 18.19 15.17
CA THR A 46 -0.62 19.55 15.41
C THR A 46 0.36 20.55 14.80
N SER A 47 -0.15 21.62 14.22
CA SER A 47 0.63 22.65 13.51
C SER A 47 0.42 24.04 14.10
N ASN A 48 1.41 24.92 13.97
CA ASN A 48 1.35 26.31 14.46
C ASN A 48 0.63 27.27 13.50
N ASN A 49 0.33 26.82 12.28
CA ASN A 49 -0.24 27.63 11.21
C ASN A 49 -1.77 27.59 11.14
N GLY A 50 -2.44 27.11 12.21
CA GLY A 50 -3.90 27.08 12.31
C GLY A 50 -4.59 26.00 11.46
N ILE A 51 -3.84 25.11 10.80
CA ILE A 51 -4.40 23.93 10.12
C ILE A 51 -4.93 22.95 11.18
N PRO A 52 -6.09 22.30 10.95
CA PRO A 52 -6.62 21.30 11.87
C PRO A 52 -5.60 20.18 12.17
N THR A 53 -5.64 19.67 13.40
CA THR A 53 -4.86 18.49 13.78
C THR A 53 -5.16 17.34 12.83
N GLN A 54 -4.10 16.74 12.28
CA GLN A 54 -4.18 15.56 11.43
C GLN A 54 -4.01 14.32 12.28
N HIS A 55 -4.79 13.29 11.99
CA HIS A 55 -4.75 12.01 12.69
C HIS A 55 -4.77 10.86 11.68
N VAL A 56 -3.91 9.87 11.92
CA VAL A 56 -3.92 8.56 11.28
C VAL A 56 -4.14 7.54 12.39
N SER A 57 -5.26 6.83 12.30
CA SER A 57 -5.80 6.03 13.39
C SER A 57 -4.99 4.76 13.63
N GLY A 58 -4.41 4.21 12.57
CA GLY A 58 -3.78 2.90 12.60
C GLY A 58 -4.78 1.79 12.88
N MET A 59 -4.29 0.70 13.47
CA MET A 59 -5.07 -0.46 13.85
C MET A 59 -5.47 -0.43 15.33
N PRO A 60 -6.58 -1.10 15.71
CA PRO A 60 -6.87 -1.38 17.11
C PRO A 60 -5.84 -2.35 17.72
N GLU A 61 -5.92 -2.58 19.03
CA GLU A 61 -5.02 -3.50 19.77
C GLU A 61 -4.99 -4.91 19.15
N ASP A 62 -6.12 -5.40 18.63
CA ASP A 62 -6.23 -6.70 17.95
C ASP A 62 -5.88 -6.64 16.44
N GLY A 63 -5.26 -5.57 15.98
CA GLY A 63 -4.95 -5.32 14.56
C GLY A 63 -4.20 -6.44 13.86
N LEU A 64 -3.10 -6.92 14.45
CA LEU A 64 -2.34 -8.04 13.89
C LEU A 64 -3.20 -9.30 13.79
N ALA A 65 -4.01 -9.61 14.81
CA ALA A 65 -4.89 -10.76 14.80
C ALA A 65 -5.94 -10.66 13.67
N ARG A 66 -6.51 -9.48 13.43
CA ARG A 66 -7.43 -9.25 12.29
C ARG A 66 -6.75 -9.49 10.96
N VAL A 67 -5.52 -9.01 10.78
CA VAL A 67 -4.76 -9.22 9.54
C VAL A 67 -4.45 -10.70 9.33
N CYS A 68 -3.90 -11.38 10.34
CA CYS A 68 -3.57 -12.80 10.25
C CYS A 68 -4.82 -13.65 9.98
N ASN A 69 -5.95 -13.36 10.63
CA ASN A 69 -7.21 -14.06 10.37
C ASN A 69 -7.74 -13.79 8.96
N GLY A 70 -7.63 -12.55 8.46
CA GLY A 70 -7.98 -12.21 7.08
C GLY A 70 -7.13 -12.96 6.04
N LEU A 71 -5.83 -13.10 6.28
CA LEU A 71 -4.93 -13.87 5.42
C LEU A 71 -5.24 -15.37 5.45
N ARG A 72 -5.51 -15.94 6.63
CA ARG A 72 -5.97 -17.35 6.75
C ARG A 72 -7.28 -17.57 6.01
N ALA A 73 -8.26 -16.69 6.19
CA ALA A 73 -9.54 -16.76 5.52
C ALA A 73 -9.38 -16.67 3.99
N GLN A 74 -8.49 -15.79 3.51
CA GLN A 74 -8.22 -15.68 2.09
C GLN A 74 -7.59 -16.96 1.52
N THR A 75 -6.60 -17.56 2.21
CA THR A 75 -6.06 -18.87 1.81
C THR A 75 -7.14 -19.96 1.78
N ALA A 76 -8.05 -19.97 2.74
CA ALA A 76 -9.17 -20.92 2.74
C ALA A 76 -10.12 -20.71 1.55
N ALA A 77 -10.27 -19.46 1.09
CA ALA A 77 -11.17 -19.10 -0.02
C ALA A 77 -10.58 -19.43 -1.40
N ASP A 78 -9.28 -19.23 -1.62
CA ASP A 78 -8.66 -19.34 -2.96
C ASP A 78 -7.52 -20.36 -3.08
N GLY A 79 -7.13 -21.00 -1.97
CA GLY A 79 -6.03 -21.97 -1.91
C GLY A 79 -4.63 -21.37 -2.10
N ARG A 80 -4.49 -20.04 -2.16
CA ARG A 80 -3.21 -19.34 -2.35
C ARG A 80 -2.49 -19.15 -1.01
N ARG A 81 -1.20 -18.81 -1.07
CA ARG A 81 -0.26 -18.81 0.06
C ARG A 81 -0.36 -17.59 1.00
N TRP A 82 -1.52 -16.94 1.10
CA TRP A 82 -1.71 -15.77 1.97
C TRP A 82 -1.40 -16.04 3.45
N SER A 83 -1.85 -17.17 3.99
CA SER A 83 -1.56 -17.58 5.37
C SER A 83 -0.09 -17.91 5.60
N SER A 84 0.67 -18.24 4.55
CA SER A 84 2.11 -18.48 4.63
C SER A 84 2.92 -17.20 4.87
N LEU A 85 2.30 -16.02 4.69
CA LEU A 85 2.90 -14.73 5.04
C LEU A 85 2.92 -14.47 6.55
N ILE A 86 2.21 -15.26 7.35
CA ILE A 86 2.17 -15.13 8.81
C ILE A 86 3.43 -15.79 9.38
N VAL A 87 4.23 -14.99 10.09
CA VAL A 87 5.38 -15.47 10.86
C VAL A 87 4.92 -15.66 12.29
N GLN A 88 5.23 -16.82 12.86
CA GLN A 88 4.89 -17.17 14.23
C GLN A 88 6.15 -17.31 15.09
N SER A 89 6.01 -17.04 16.38
CA SER A 89 7.06 -17.28 17.38
C SER A 89 6.40 -17.82 18.65
N ASN A 90 6.95 -18.91 19.19
CA ASN A 90 6.41 -19.59 20.38
C ASN A 90 4.92 -19.99 20.27
N GLY A 91 4.43 -20.29 19.06
CA GLY A 91 3.05 -20.69 18.81
C GLY A 91 2.07 -19.54 18.60
N GLU A 92 2.52 -18.28 18.73
CA GLU A 92 1.71 -17.08 18.53
C GLU A 92 2.07 -16.35 17.24
N ASP A 93 1.12 -15.62 16.68
CA ASP A 93 1.35 -14.75 15.52
C ASP A 93 2.27 -13.59 15.91
N LEU A 94 3.42 -13.48 15.26
CA LEU A 94 4.42 -12.45 15.54
C LEU A 94 4.30 -11.27 14.57
N ARG A 95 4.11 -11.55 13.28
CA ARG A 95 3.92 -10.53 12.23
C ARG A 95 3.32 -11.14 10.97
N ALA A 96 2.70 -10.32 10.13
CA ALA A 96 2.26 -10.71 8.79
C ALA A 96 3.13 -9.99 7.75
N LEU A 97 3.90 -10.74 6.97
CA LEU A 97 4.78 -10.19 5.94
C LEU A 97 3.99 -9.66 4.74
N ALA A 98 4.48 -8.60 4.12
CA ALA A 98 4.01 -8.21 2.79
C ALA A 98 4.38 -9.29 1.76
N PRO A 99 3.61 -9.44 0.66
CA PRO A 99 3.83 -10.50 -0.32
C PRO A 99 5.22 -10.49 -0.96
N SER A 100 5.82 -9.31 -1.17
CA SER A 100 7.18 -9.16 -1.69
C SER A 100 8.23 -9.85 -0.80
N ASN A 101 8.10 -9.69 0.53
CA ASN A 101 8.95 -10.38 1.52
C ASN A 101 8.66 -11.90 1.56
N GLY A 102 7.40 -12.31 1.42
CA GLY A 102 7.08 -13.73 1.27
C GLY A 102 7.73 -14.36 0.03
N ILE A 103 7.72 -13.65 -1.11
CA ILE A 103 8.34 -14.09 -2.36
C ILE A 103 9.87 -14.13 -2.25
N SER A 104 10.50 -13.15 -1.59
CA SER A 104 11.96 -13.15 -1.44
C SER A 104 12.46 -14.37 -0.66
N MET A 105 11.69 -14.83 0.33
CA MET A 105 11.96 -16.06 1.08
C MET A 105 11.56 -17.32 0.31
N ASN A 106 10.48 -17.25 -0.46
CA ASN A 106 9.90 -18.39 -1.18
C ASN A 106 9.38 -17.97 -2.57
N PRO A 107 10.25 -17.96 -3.61
CA PRO A 107 9.92 -17.40 -4.91
C PRO A 107 8.71 -18.03 -5.63
N SER A 108 8.31 -19.25 -5.24
CA SER A 108 7.21 -19.98 -5.87
C SER A 108 5.81 -19.62 -5.35
N TRP A 109 5.67 -18.98 -4.18
CA TRP A 109 4.38 -18.83 -3.49
C TRP A 109 3.30 -18.09 -4.29
N PHE A 110 3.69 -17.13 -5.12
CA PHE A 110 2.76 -16.31 -5.93
C PHE A 110 3.11 -16.29 -7.41
N ALA A 111 4.01 -17.17 -7.89
CA ALA A 111 4.61 -17.08 -9.22
C ALA A 111 3.59 -16.92 -10.37
N THR A 112 2.43 -17.58 -10.27
CA THR A 112 1.36 -17.52 -11.29
C THR A 112 0.10 -16.76 -10.84
N TYR A 113 0.13 -16.14 -9.66
CA TYR A 113 -1.07 -15.56 -9.05
C TYR A 113 -1.71 -14.46 -9.91
N TRP A 114 -0.89 -13.60 -10.52
CA TRP A 114 -1.35 -12.47 -11.33
C TRP A 114 -1.48 -12.77 -12.82
N THR A 115 -1.06 -13.95 -13.29
CA THR A 115 -0.89 -14.25 -14.72
C THR A 115 -2.16 -13.99 -15.54
N ASP A 116 -3.32 -14.49 -15.08
CA ASP A 116 -4.57 -14.35 -15.82
C ASP A 116 -5.08 -12.90 -15.82
N TYR A 117 -4.98 -12.20 -14.70
CA TYR A 117 -5.36 -10.79 -14.61
C TYR A 117 -4.48 -9.92 -15.53
N VAL A 118 -3.16 -10.13 -15.52
CA VAL A 118 -2.21 -9.44 -16.40
C VAL A 118 -2.52 -9.73 -17.87
N ASN A 119 -2.86 -10.97 -18.23
CA ASN A 119 -3.25 -11.32 -19.59
C ASN A 119 -4.52 -10.59 -20.04
N GLN A 120 -5.53 -10.48 -19.17
CA GLN A 120 -6.77 -9.73 -19.45
C GLN A 120 -6.50 -8.24 -19.62
N VAL A 121 -5.65 -7.65 -18.77
CA VAL A 121 -5.24 -6.24 -18.88
C VAL A 121 -4.54 -6.00 -20.23
N TRP A 122 -3.60 -6.87 -20.60
CA TRP A 122 -2.91 -6.77 -21.89
C TRP A 122 -3.86 -6.90 -23.09
N ALA A 123 -4.80 -7.84 -23.03
CA ALA A 123 -5.79 -8.04 -24.08
C ALA A 123 -6.69 -6.80 -24.25
N ARG A 124 -7.17 -6.21 -23.13
CA ARG A 124 -7.98 -4.99 -23.14
C ARG A 124 -7.25 -3.82 -23.81
N TYR A 125 -6.00 -3.60 -23.43
CA TYR A 125 -5.20 -2.48 -23.92
C TYR A 125 -4.50 -2.75 -25.25
N ALA A 126 -4.72 -3.89 -25.90
CA ALA A 126 -4.32 -4.10 -27.30
C ALA A 126 -5.19 -3.30 -28.28
N SER A 127 -6.47 -3.10 -27.94
CA SER A 127 -7.42 -2.37 -28.79
C SER A 127 -7.90 -1.05 -28.17
N THR A 128 -7.44 -0.72 -26.96
CA THR A 128 -7.87 0.46 -26.21
C THR A 128 -6.66 1.20 -25.68
N ALA A 129 -6.60 2.52 -25.82
CA ALA A 129 -5.55 3.32 -25.19
C ALA A 129 -5.76 3.36 -23.66
N LEU A 130 -4.65 3.21 -22.93
CA LEU A 130 -4.51 3.45 -21.50
C LEU A 130 -3.91 4.82 -21.28
N THR A 131 -4.62 5.73 -20.60
CA THR A 131 -4.10 7.04 -20.24
C THR A 131 -3.56 7.02 -18.81
N ILE A 132 -2.33 7.46 -18.61
CA ILE A 132 -1.76 7.73 -17.29
C ILE A 132 -1.64 9.23 -17.11
N ASN A 133 -2.42 9.79 -16.18
CA ASN A 133 -2.15 11.11 -15.66
C ASN A 133 -0.93 11.02 -14.75
N THR A 134 0.19 11.57 -15.22
CA THR A 134 1.46 11.50 -14.49
C THR A 134 1.48 12.37 -13.25
N GLN A 135 0.54 13.32 -13.13
CA GLN A 135 0.51 14.36 -12.09
C GLN A 135 1.88 15.07 -11.94
N ALA A 136 2.59 15.16 -13.07
CA ALA A 136 3.92 15.72 -13.22
C ALA A 136 3.98 16.52 -14.52
N ALA A 137 5.16 17.03 -14.87
CA ALA A 137 5.35 17.91 -16.02
C ALA A 137 4.95 17.30 -17.38
N PHE A 138 4.83 15.97 -17.48
CA PHE A 138 4.46 15.26 -18.70
C PHE A 138 2.94 15.20 -18.96
N GLY A 139 2.12 15.61 -17.99
CA GLY A 139 0.67 15.61 -18.13
C GLY A 139 0.09 14.19 -18.29
N ALA A 140 -0.90 14.05 -19.18
CA ALA A 140 -1.52 12.77 -19.50
C ALA A 140 -0.78 12.08 -20.65
N VAL A 141 -0.29 10.87 -20.42
CA VAL A 141 0.46 10.07 -21.40
C VAL A 141 -0.36 8.85 -21.78
N ASN A 142 -0.53 8.61 -23.07
CA ASN A 142 -1.25 7.46 -23.59
C ASN A 142 -0.30 6.31 -23.88
N GLY A 143 -0.72 5.09 -23.53
CA GLY A 143 -0.05 3.87 -23.93
C GLY A 143 -1.01 2.84 -24.49
N GLN A 144 -0.50 1.93 -25.29
CA GLN A 144 -1.27 0.85 -25.89
C GLN A 144 -0.39 -0.38 -26.05
N VAL A 145 -0.98 -1.58 -25.94
CA VAL A 145 -0.24 -2.81 -26.21
C VAL A 145 -0.03 -2.94 -27.71
N GLY A 146 1.23 -2.85 -28.13
CA GLY A 146 1.63 -3.00 -29.54
C GLY A 146 1.73 -4.46 -29.98
N SER A 147 1.98 -4.67 -31.28
CA SER A 147 2.13 -6.01 -31.89
C SER A 147 3.27 -6.85 -31.29
N ALA A 148 4.29 -6.20 -30.73
CA ALA A 148 5.37 -6.86 -30.00
C ALA A 148 4.97 -7.37 -28.60
N GLY A 149 3.73 -7.12 -28.16
CA GLY A 149 3.20 -7.58 -26.88
C GLY A 149 3.59 -6.73 -25.67
N PHE A 150 4.21 -5.57 -25.88
CA PHE A 150 4.53 -4.61 -24.83
C PHE A 150 3.50 -3.48 -24.76
N LEU A 151 3.21 -3.01 -23.55
CA LEU A 151 2.46 -1.79 -23.33
C LEU A 151 3.42 -0.60 -23.59
N ASP A 152 3.19 0.11 -24.69
CA ASP A 152 4.07 1.16 -25.21
C ASP A 152 3.49 2.54 -24.89
N PHE A 153 4.25 3.38 -24.19
CA PHE A 153 3.93 4.77 -23.87
C PHE A 153 4.78 5.78 -24.67
N GLY A 154 5.38 5.38 -25.78
CA GLY A 154 6.19 6.25 -26.63
C GLY A 154 7.48 6.69 -25.93
N ALA A 155 7.59 7.99 -25.60
CA ALA A 155 8.80 8.57 -25.02
C ALA A 155 9.16 7.99 -23.63
N ALA A 156 8.15 7.53 -22.87
CA ALA A 156 8.36 6.80 -21.62
C ALA A 156 8.87 5.35 -21.82
N GLY A 157 8.89 4.88 -23.06
CA GLY A 157 9.27 3.52 -23.44
C GLY A 157 8.19 2.48 -23.21
N THR A 158 8.61 1.23 -23.20
CA THR A 158 7.72 0.07 -23.17
C THR A 158 7.74 -0.66 -21.83
N PHE A 159 6.62 -1.31 -21.51
CA PHE A 159 6.43 -2.10 -20.29
C PHE A 159 6.08 -3.54 -20.69
N ALA A 160 6.85 -4.49 -20.18
CA ALA A 160 6.54 -5.93 -20.29
C ALA A 160 5.39 -6.31 -19.36
N LYS A 161 4.78 -7.48 -19.58
CA LYS A 161 3.85 -8.08 -18.60
C LYS A 161 4.56 -8.23 -17.25
N PRO A 162 4.05 -7.62 -16.17
CA PRO A 162 4.67 -7.74 -14.86
C PRO A 162 4.42 -9.14 -14.27
N THR A 163 5.40 -9.63 -13.53
CA THR A 163 5.27 -10.81 -12.67
C THR A 163 4.59 -10.44 -11.35
N ALA A 164 4.29 -11.45 -10.53
CA ALA A 164 3.79 -11.20 -9.18
C ALA A 164 4.76 -10.41 -8.30
N LEU A 165 6.07 -10.69 -8.41
CA LEU A 165 7.09 -9.93 -7.69
C LEU A 165 7.07 -8.46 -8.11
N ASP A 166 7.05 -8.19 -9.43
CA ASP A 166 7.02 -6.83 -9.96
C ASP A 166 5.82 -6.06 -9.40
N ILE A 167 4.62 -6.65 -9.44
CA ILE A 167 3.40 -6.00 -8.93
C ILE A 167 3.52 -5.72 -7.43
N PHE A 168 3.88 -6.72 -6.61
CA PHE A 168 3.88 -6.54 -5.16
C PHE A 168 5.02 -5.65 -4.67
N SER A 169 6.20 -5.70 -5.29
CA SER A 169 7.37 -4.92 -4.88
C SER A 169 7.45 -3.54 -5.52
N CYS A 170 6.74 -3.33 -6.64
CA CYS A 170 6.72 -2.09 -7.40
C CYS A 170 8.11 -1.57 -7.85
N ASN A 171 9.15 -2.40 -7.84
CA ASN A 171 10.54 -1.96 -8.05
C ASN A 171 11.40 -2.89 -8.92
N THR A 172 10.83 -3.96 -9.48
CA THR A 172 11.51 -4.87 -10.41
C THR A 172 10.84 -4.89 -11.78
N GLY A 173 11.52 -5.50 -12.75
CA GLY A 173 10.97 -5.74 -14.09
C GLY A 173 10.47 -4.45 -14.75
N PRO A 174 9.21 -4.39 -15.23
CA PRO A 174 8.67 -3.20 -15.88
C PRO A 174 8.54 -1.99 -14.93
N PHE A 175 8.60 -2.20 -13.61
CA PHE A 175 8.49 -1.14 -12.60
C PHE A 175 9.83 -0.73 -11.98
N ALA A 176 10.95 -1.23 -12.49
CA ALA A 176 12.26 -0.69 -12.14
C ALA A 176 12.42 0.74 -12.68
N THR A 177 12.81 1.67 -11.80
CA THR A 177 13.12 3.05 -12.18
C THR A 177 14.50 3.14 -12.83
N GLY A 178 14.73 4.20 -13.61
CA GLY A 178 16.00 4.42 -14.31
C GLY A 178 16.19 5.87 -14.72
N ALA A 179 16.97 6.11 -15.78
CA ALA A 179 17.27 7.47 -16.23
C ALA A 179 16.09 8.19 -16.93
N ASN A 180 15.07 7.45 -17.38
CA ASN A 180 13.92 8.04 -18.07
C ASN A 180 12.90 8.61 -17.08
N ALA A 181 12.87 9.94 -16.95
CA ALA A 181 11.99 10.66 -16.03
C ALA A 181 10.48 10.45 -16.32
N GLU A 182 10.09 10.36 -17.59
CA GLU A 182 8.68 10.15 -17.98
C GLU A 182 8.23 8.74 -17.57
N ARG A 183 9.08 7.74 -17.78
CA ARG A 183 8.86 6.37 -17.28
C ARG A 183 8.67 6.35 -15.77
N ASN A 184 9.57 7.03 -15.05
CA ASN A 184 9.59 7.01 -13.58
C ASN A 184 8.31 7.59 -12.97
N VAL A 185 7.64 8.54 -13.64
CA VAL A 185 6.35 9.09 -13.14
C VAL A 185 5.14 8.26 -13.54
N ILE A 186 5.24 7.43 -14.58
CA ILE A 186 4.18 6.47 -14.97
C ILE A 186 4.15 5.26 -14.03
N ILE A 187 5.32 4.74 -13.65
CA ILE A 187 5.47 3.52 -12.84
C ILE A 187 4.55 3.49 -11.61
N PRO A 188 4.51 4.52 -10.74
CA PRO A 188 3.68 4.50 -9.54
C PRO A 188 2.19 4.27 -9.86
N ARG A 189 1.67 4.97 -10.87
CA ARG A 189 0.25 4.91 -11.23
C ARG A 189 -0.14 3.54 -11.76
N LEU A 190 0.70 2.98 -12.62
CA LEU A 190 0.47 1.66 -13.19
C LEU A 190 0.59 0.56 -12.13
N ALA A 191 1.61 0.62 -11.27
CA ALA A 191 1.82 -0.34 -10.19
C ALA A 191 0.70 -0.29 -9.14
N ALA A 192 0.22 0.89 -8.75
CA ALA A 192 -0.93 1.05 -7.86
C ALA A 192 -2.21 0.48 -8.48
N ALA A 193 -2.45 0.72 -9.77
CA ALA A 193 -3.62 0.18 -10.47
C ALA A 193 -3.59 -1.35 -10.61
N PHE A 194 -2.41 -1.97 -10.68
CA PHE A 194 -2.26 -3.43 -10.55
C PHE A 194 -2.56 -3.91 -9.13
N ASN A 195 -1.93 -3.36 -8.11
CA ASN A 195 -2.14 -3.78 -6.72
C ASN A 195 -3.61 -3.69 -6.29
N ARG A 196 -4.31 -2.63 -6.74
CA ARG A 196 -5.73 -2.38 -6.47
C ARG A 196 -6.67 -3.09 -7.45
N SER A 197 -6.14 -3.73 -8.49
CA SER A 197 -6.86 -4.48 -9.52
C SER A 197 -7.94 -3.67 -10.25
N THR A 198 -7.60 -2.43 -10.61
CA THR A 198 -8.51 -1.46 -11.21
C THR A 198 -8.36 -1.33 -12.72
N LEU A 199 -7.30 -1.88 -13.31
CA LEU A 199 -6.96 -1.74 -14.73
C LEU A 199 -8.02 -2.29 -15.71
N LEU A 200 -8.93 -3.16 -15.25
CA LEU A 200 -10.04 -3.65 -16.06
C LEU A 200 -11.32 -2.79 -15.94
N LEU A 201 -11.36 -1.83 -15.00
CA LEU A 201 -12.55 -1.03 -14.68
C LEU A 201 -12.60 0.31 -15.45
N ALA A 202 -11.44 0.89 -15.73
CA ALA A 202 -11.31 2.19 -16.39
C ALA A 202 -10.29 2.12 -17.54
N ASN A 203 -9.96 3.26 -18.13
CA ASN A 203 -8.88 3.45 -19.11
C ASN A 203 -8.01 4.69 -18.81
N SER A 204 -8.25 5.38 -17.70
CA SER A 204 -7.48 6.54 -17.25
C SER A 204 -7.12 6.36 -15.79
N PHE A 205 -5.84 6.50 -15.42
CA PHE A 205 -5.36 6.30 -14.06
C PHE A 205 -4.43 7.44 -13.60
N PRO A 206 -4.48 7.82 -12.32
CA PRO A 206 -5.33 7.25 -11.27
C PRO A 206 -6.79 7.76 -11.32
N ASN A 207 -7.11 8.74 -12.16
CA ASN A 207 -8.37 9.51 -12.09
C ASN A 207 -9.65 8.76 -12.52
N GLY A 208 -9.57 7.57 -13.13
CA GLY A 208 -10.75 6.80 -13.57
C GLY A 208 -11.36 5.89 -12.51
N VAL A 209 -10.79 5.82 -11.31
CA VAL A 209 -11.26 4.97 -10.20
C VAL A 209 -11.13 5.69 -8.87
N SER A 210 -11.88 5.23 -7.87
CA SER A 210 -11.85 5.73 -6.50
C SER A 210 -11.63 4.60 -5.49
N PRO A 211 -11.39 4.89 -4.19
CA PRO A 211 -11.20 3.85 -3.18
C PRO A 211 -12.32 2.79 -3.14
N ALA A 212 -13.56 3.16 -3.47
CA ALA A 212 -14.68 2.21 -3.54
C ALA A 212 -14.50 1.12 -4.62
N ASN A 213 -13.62 1.34 -5.60
CA ASN A 213 -13.33 0.40 -6.68
C ASN A 213 -12.13 -0.51 -6.37
N TYR A 214 -11.37 -0.24 -5.31
CA TYR A 214 -10.13 -0.95 -5.04
C TYR A 214 -10.42 -2.36 -4.52
N TYR A 215 -9.60 -3.32 -4.93
CA TYR A 215 -9.59 -4.69 -4.45
C TYR A 215 -10.89 -5.48 -4.67
N GLN A 216 -11.71 -5.05 -5.64
CA GLN A 216 -12.99 -5.71 -5.96
C GLN A 216 -12.84 -6.92 -6.89
N ASN A 217 -11.71 -7.04 -7.59
CA ASN A 217 -11.41 -8.21 -8.41
C ASN A 217 -11.02 -9.42 -7.52
N PRO A 218 -11.45 -10.65 -7.86
CA PRO A 218 -11.00 -11.86 -7.16
C PRO A 218 -9.48 -12.06 -7.15
N THR A 219 -8.78 -11.62 -8.21
CA THR A 219 -7.32 -11.54 -8.21
C THR A 219 -6.93 -10.12 -7.86
N THR A 220 -6.48 -9.91 -6.61
CA THR A 220 -5.96 -8.61 -6.16
C THR A 220 -4.86 -8.74 -5.11
N ASN A 221 -4.22 -7.64 -4.71
CA ASN A 221 -3.35 -7.64 -3.53
C ASN A 221 -4.21 -7.80 -2.25
N HIS A 222 -4.47 -9.05 -1.86
CA HIS A 222 -5.30 -9.34 -0.69
C HIS A 222 -4.62 -9.00 0.64
N TYR A 223 -3.29 -8.96 0.69
CA TYR A 223 -2.59 -8.41 1.86
C TYR A 223 -3.00 -6.96 2.06
N ALA A 224 -2.84 -6.11 1.04
CA ALA A 224 -3.24 -4.70 1.13
C ALA A 224 -4.73 -4.54 1.46
N ARG A 225 -5.62 -5.30 0.79
CA ARG A 225 -7.07 -5.29 1.08
C ARG A 225 -7.37 -5.55 2.56
N VAL A 226 -6.74 -6.56 3.14
CA VAL A 226 -6.94 -6.95 4.54
C VAL A 226 -6.33 -5.93 5.50
N VAL A 227 -5.15 -5.38 5.17
CA VAL A 227 -4.48 -4.34 5.96
C VAL A 227 -5.32 -3.07 6.03
N HIS A 228 -5.82 -2.56 4.89
CA HIS A 228 -6.73 -1.40 4.91
C HIS A 228 -7.98 -1.69 5.73
N ALA A 229 -8.60 -2.86 5.57
CA ALA A 229 -9.79 -3.23 6.34
C ALA A 229 -9.56 -3.37 7.85
N ALA A 230 -8.32 -3.63 8.28
CA ALA A 230 -7.96 -3.73 9.69
C ALA A 230 -7.66 -2.35 10.33
N ASN A 231 -7.31 -1.33 9.54
CA ASN A 231 -7.13 0.03 10.02
C ASN A 231 -8.47 0.71 10.26
N LEU A 232 -8.59 1.46 11.36
CA LEU A 232 -9.86 2.02 11.80
C LEU A 232 -10.40 3.10 10.85
N ASP A 233 -9.53 3.83 10.18
CA ASP A 233 -9.86 4.84 9.17
C ASP A 233 -9.71 4.32 7.74
N GLY A 234 -9.42 3.02 7.56
CA GLY A 234 -9.18 2.41 6.26
C GLY A 234 -7.84 2.78 5.61
N LYS A 235 -7.00 3.60 6.25
CA LYS A 235 -5.73 4.07 5.69
C LYS A 235 -4.55 3.20 6.13
N GLY A 236 -3.57 3.03 5.26
CA GLY A 236 -2.31 2.35 5.55
C GLY A 236 -1.44 2.27 4.31
N TYR A 237 -0.12 2.32 4.51
CA TYR A 237 0.84 2.20 3.43
C TYR A 237 1.15 0.71 3.21
N ALA A 238 0.33 0.00 2.45
CA ALA A 238 0.40 -1.47 2.35
C ALA A 238 1.22 -2.00 1.16
N PHE A 239 1.62 -1.12 0.24
CA PHE A 239 2.58 -1.39 -0.84
C PHE A 239 3.27 -0.07 -1.26
N PRO A 240 4.44 -0.09 -1.94
CA PRO A 240 5.30 1.10 -2.12
C PRO A 240 4.71 2.32 -2.85
N TYR A 241 3.55 2.20 -3.50
CA TYR A 241 2.87 3.31 -4.19
C TYR A 241 1.41 3.45 -3.76
N ASP A 242 1.10 3.17 -2.50
CA ASP A 242 -0.24 3.34 -1.94
C ASP A 242 -0.66 4.81 -1.80
N ASP A 243 0.32 5.71 -1.90
CA ASP A 243 0.16 7.16 -1.93
C ASP A 243 -0.43 7.69 -3.26
N VAL A 244 -0.44 6.87 -4.32
CA VAL A 244 -1.07 7.24 -5.59
C VAL A 244 -2.55 7.52 -5.37
N THR A 245 -2.92 8.79 -5.50
CA THR A 245 -4.28 9.29 -5.25
C THR A 245 -4.81 9.97 -6.51
N PRO A 246 -6.07 9.72 -6.92
CA PRO A 246 -6.74 10.50 -7.95
C PRO A 246 -6.68 12.00 -7.67
N ASP A 247 -6.67 12.84 -8.70
CA ASP A 247 -6.78 14.29 -8.49
C ASP A 247 -8.08 14.62 -7.75
N GLY A 248 -7.98 15.37 -6.65
CA GLY A 248 -9.12 15.67 -5.76
C GLY A 248 -9.64 14.45 -4.98
N GLY A 249 -8.96 13.30 -5.06
CA GLY A 249 -9.30 12.08 -4.32
C GLY A 249 -8.86 12.11 -2.85
N VAL A 250 -9.23 11.05 -2.13
CA VAL A 250 -8.86 10.86 -0.72
C VAL A 250 -7.61 9.97 -0.63
N PRO A 251 -6.50 10.46 -0.04
CA PRO A 251 -5.30 9.65 0.14
C PRO A 251 -5.52 8.45 1.06
N GLN A 252 -4.85 7.34 0.76
CA GLN A 252 -5.04 6.04 1.44
C GLN A 252 -3.81 5.58 2.22
N GLU A 253 -2.68 6.25 2.09
CA GLU A 253 -1.37 5.84 2.59
C GLU A 253 -1.18 6.02 4.10
N GLY A 254 -2.07 6.76 4.77
CA GLY A 254 -1.96 6.99 6.21
C GLY A 254 -0.79 7.92 6.58
N ALA A 255 -0.75 9.09 5.96
CA ALA A 255 0.26 10.12 6.21
C ALA A 255 -0.30 11.37 6.91
N VAL A 256 0.59 12.08 7.59
CA VAL A 256 0.41 13.43 8.14
C VAL A 256 1.56 14.33 7.67
N ASN A 257 1.29 15.61 7.43
CA ASN A 257 2.34 16.56 7.05
C ASN A 257 2.06 17.99 7.51
N SER A 258 3.11 18.78 7.71
CA SER A 258 3.00 20.21 8.01
C SER A 258 4.28 20.96 7.68
N GLY A 259 4.14 22.13 7.06
CA GLY A 259 5.22 23.12 6.91
C GLY A 259 5.55 23.90 8.19
N SER A 260 4.74 23.75 9.24
CA SER A 260 4.95 24.41 10.54
C SER A 260 4.52 23.48 11.69
N PRO A 261 5.19 22.32 11.86
CA PRO A 261 4.82 21.33 12.85
C PRO A 261 5.04 21.89 14.27
N ALA A 262 4.07 21.66 15.16
CA ALA A 262 4.15 22.04 16.57
C ALA A 262 4.41 20.84 17.47
N LEU A 263 3.65 19.76 17.26
CA LEU A 263 3.76 18.51 18.02
C LEU A 263 3.40 17.34 17.10
N TRP A 264 4.27 16.34 17.04
CA TRP A 264 4.01 15.06 16.41
C TRP A 264 4.02 13.96 17.47
N THR A 265 2.90 13.25 17.58
CA THR A 265 2.70 12.18 18.56
C THR A 265 2.63 10.84 17.84
N ILE A 266 3.41 9.88 18.35
CA ILE A 266 3.37 8.47 17.94
C ILE A 266 2.76 7.69 19.10
N ALA A 267 1.65 7.01 18.85
CA ALA A 267 1.05 6.09 19.82
C ALA A 267 1.24 4.65 19.34
N VAL A 268 1.59 3.76 20.27
CA VAL A 268 1.86 2.33 19.99
C VAL A 268 0.90 1.46 20.81
N GLY A 269 0.37 0.40 20.19
CA GLY A 269 -0.43 -0.61 20.88
C GLY A 269 -1.94 -0.49 20.71
N GLY A 270 -2.45 0.52 19.99
CA GLY A 270 -3.84 0.55 19.51
C GLY A 270 -4.93 0.87 20.55
N GLN A 271 -4.60 1.02 21.84
CA GLN A 271 -5.59 1.24 22.92
C GLN A 271 -6.38 2.56 22.85
N ASN A 272 -5.86 3.56 22.11
CA ASN A 272 -6.55 4.85 21.87
C ASN A 272 -6.76 5.15 20.38
N ALA A 273 -6.66 4.12 19.52
CA ALA A 273 -6.91 4.26 18.10
C ALA A 273 -8.41 4.53 17.86
N HIS A 274 -8.74 5.55 17.06
CA HIS A 274 -10.12 5.91 16.74
C HIS A 274 -10.19 6.55 15.36
N ALA A 275 -11.28 6.31 14.63
CA ALA A 275 -11.51 6.97 13.35
C ALA A 275 -11.98 8.42 13.56
N GLY A 276 -11.21 9.40 13.07
CA GLY A 276 -11.61 10.82 13.06
C GLY A 276 -10.83 11.71 14.04
N GLN A 277 -11.28 12.96 14.24
CA GLN A 277 -10.68 13.84 15.23
C GLN A 277 -10.94 13.27 16.63
N ALA A 278 -9.90 13.26 17.47
CA ALA A 278 -10.02 12.89 18.86
C ALA A 278 -11.19 13.63 19.49
N LYS A 279 -12.12 12.86 20.08
CA LYS A 279 -13.02 13.44 21.06
C LYS A 279 -12.15 14.08 22.14
N ASN A 280 -12.47 15.31 22.53
CA ASN A 280 -11.70 16.06 23.52
C ASN A 280 -11.48 15.20 24.77
N GLU A 281 -10.39 15.41 25.53
CA GLU A 281 -10.13 14.66 26.78
C GLU A 281 -11.32 14.63 27.76
N GLN A 282 -12.21 15.63 27.71
CA GLN A 282 -13.46 15.67 28.47
C GLN A 282 -14.47 14.57 28.10
N ASP A 283 -14.48 14.11 26.85
CA ASP A 283 -15.38 13.07 26.35
C ASP A 283 -14.88 11.65 26.67
N LEU A 284 -13.58 11.48 26.93
CA LEU A 284 -13.00 10.19 27.34
C LEU A 284 -13.17 9.94 28.85
N GLN A 285 -13.29 11.01 29.65
CA GLN A 285 -13.53 10.92 31.09
C GLN A 285 -14.99 10.53 31.41
N SER A 286 -15.95 10.91 30.56
CA SER A 286 -17.38 10.64 30.76
C SER A 286 -17.84 9.23 30.34
N ALA A 287 -16.95 8.43 29.75
CA ALA A 287 -17.21 7.02 29.43
C ALA A 287 -16.75 6.04 30.53
N LYS A 288 -16.28 6.58 31.68
CA LYS A 288 -15.84 5.80 32.85
C LYS A 288 -16.77 5.91 34.06
N ASP A 289 -17.91 6.59 33.91
CA ASP A 289 -19.01 6.66 34.88
C ASP A 289 -20.25 5.92 34.33
#